data_AF-A0A6A6CS20-F1
#
_entry.id   AF-A0A6A6CS20-F1
#
_cell.length_a   1.000
_cell.length_b   1.000
_cell.length_c   1.000
_cell.angle_alpha   90.00
_cell.angle_beta   90.00
_cell.angle_gamma   90.00
#
_symmetry.space_group_name_H-M   'P 1'
#
loop_
_entity.id
_entity.type
_entity.pdbx_description
1 polymer ?
#
loop_
_entity_poly.entity_id
_entity_poly.type
_entity_poly.pdbx_seq_one_letter_code
_entity_poly.pdbx_strand_id
1 'polypeptide(L)'
;MYERAPPRRKKTDICDQRKPSCGTCLRLKRSCEPPSPRLEFRYVQPFSSGPRWESTRDRDALTVPHFDVGVETVETICEPPSRTFDDVSASDSKELDADENALLRMPSTLSPHRDSLAAARFYLNVWKAQCLPTLPAELHHLERLAYRSFVIVDMMTALSACRLSRNLPQRRLIRQSASSLGSSFRPDKEHESLGCQHYGAVIHQVARWDNNEFATDPVFGLTFMVMFCLIAASMGSFAEFRLHSNALKNHIQIHASDLIRNGLGLLATWTDVEMQTWWRRAYFSRPNFHRHHGSLSLDPQIEAALITAGKRRATVSVIISESHRLNTAAIVSCRTWEDDDGERDNIPSCPSQVMSMGHYTRLLSLESDKLDAWLASVPLLELPLSTPVPEQTVAQITHGGLFVEPLRFQTHDAAMNFAYYVVARIMQCSAPLMALDTNECSFDLDVDYENTESWVLTLLRIAAGLDWKECVRTNVFTIGLTSLLLAAALQSRSLAVGEWMHNWLEERLTGDAFEEANFPIFQALDILRLINRERTAGWDVLALFQTVDDGGGKGKFGSYHSQAITALWVYGRCRKTEKLCKPRAKDIKWMRSSILPDLCWKPFLVSLASRSLIVPSKLGARERYIF
;
A
#
# COMPACT_ATOMS: atom_id res chain seq x y z
N MET A 1 -19.32 62.30 3.44
CA MET A 1 -19.32 61.31 4.54
C MET A 1 -19.22 59.94 3.91
N TYR A 2 -18.09 59.26 4.05
CA TYR A 2 -17.89 57.88 3.59
C TYR A 2 -17.41 57.04 4.77
N GLU A 3 -18.09 55.93 5.00
CA GLU A 3 -17.85 54.98 6.09
C GLU A 3 -16.47 54.33 6.01
N ARG A 4 -15.86 54.12 7.18
CA ARG A 4 -14.55 53.49 7.34
C ARG A 4 -14.65 51.98 7.15
N ALA A 5 -13.75 51.45 6.32
CA ALA A 5 -13.53 50.02 6.16
C ALA A 5 -13.10 49.34 7.49
N PRO A 6 -13.46 48.07 7.72
CA PRO A 6 -13.05 47.32 8.92
C PRO A 6 -11.56 46.96 8.91
N PRO A 7 -10.92 46.75 10.08
CA PRO A 7 -9.49 46.52 10.19
C PRO A 7 -9.08 45.14 9.63
N ARG A 8 -8.01 45.13 8.80
CA ARG A 8 -7.36 43.91 8.31
C ARG A 8 -6.76 43.11 9.48
N ARG A 9 -7.02 41.80 9.50
CA ARG A 9 -6.42 40.85 10.46
C ARG A 9 -4.88 40.84 10.35
N LYS A 10 -4.21 40.87 11.50
CA LYS A 10 -2.74 40.75 11.63
C LYS A 10 -2.27 39.39 11.11
N LYS A 11 -1.32 39.38 10.16
CA LYS A 11 -0.50 38.20 9.86
C LYS A 11 0.40 37.92 11.07
N THR A 12 0.36 36.70 11.60
CA THR A 12 1.34 36.21 12.58
C THR A 12 2.56 35.73 11.82
N ASP A 13 3.65 36.48 11.92
CA ASP A 13 4.94 36.10 11.34
C ASP A 13 5.57 34.97 12.19
N ILE A 14 5.81 33.82 11.55
CA ILE A 14 6.43 32.65 12.19
C ILE A 14 7.94 32.92 12.32
N CYS A 15 8.46 32.89 13.55
CA CYS A 15 9.89 33.06 13.81
C CYS A 15 10.68 31.79 13.47
N ASP A 16 11.87 31.96 12.88
CA ASP A 16 12.77 30.88 12.47
C ASP A 16 13.39 30.17 13.70
N GLN A 17 13.24 28.84 13.76
CA GLN A 17 13.53 28.00 14.94
C GLN A 17 15.03 27.74 15.19
N ARG A 18 15.92 28.18 14.29
CA ARG A 18 17.37 27.90 14.39
C ARG A 18 18.19 29.03 15.00
N LYS A 19 17.58 30.15 15.39
CA LYS A 19 18.29 31.29 16.00
C LYS A 19 17.61 31.71 17.30
N PRO A 20 18.38 32.11 18.34
CA PRO A 20 17.82 32.54 19.62
C PRO A 20 16.96 33.80 19.53
N SER A 21 17.07 34.58 18.44
CA SER A 21 16.21 35.72 18.14
C SER A 21 16.19 36.03 16.64
N CYS A 22 15.02 36.30 16.06
CA CYS A 22 14.91 36.74 14.66
C CYS A 22 15.14 38.26 14.54
N GLY A 23 15.63 38.72 13.38
CA GLY A 23 15.94 40.13 13.15
C GLY A 23 14.74 41.08 13.34
N THR A 24 13.53 40.58 13.10
CA THR A 24 12.28 41.34 13.30
C THR A 24 12.00 41.57 14.79
N CYS A 25 12.17 40.55 15.65
CA CYS A 25 11.96 40.66 17.10
C CYS A 25 13.02 41.55 17.77
N LEU A 26 14.28 41.45 17.34
CA LEU A 26 15.37 42.35 17.76
C LEU A 26 15.05 43.82 17.47
N ARG A 27 14.58 44.11 16.25
CA ARG A 27 14.24 45.47 15.83
C ARG A 27 13.02 46.03 16.57
N LEU A 28 12.10 45.17 17.01
CA LEU A 28 10.92 45.54 17.78
C LEU A 28 11.15 45.53 19.30
N LYS A 29 12.37 45.25 19.77
CA LYS A 29 12.73 45.08 21.19
C LYS A 29 11.81 44.09 21.94
N ARG A 30 11.44 42.99 21.28
CA ARG A 30 10.62 41.92 21.87
C ARG A 30 11.39 40.62 21.88
N SER A 31 11.16 39.79 22.89
CA SER A 31 11.68 38.41 22.94
C SER A 31 10.97 37.53 21.92
N CYS A 32 11.70 36.63 21.27
CA CYS A 32 11.09 35.57 20.46
C CYS A 32 10.44 34.54 21.40
N GLU A 33 9.13 34.33 21.28
CA GLU A 33 8.46 33.23 21.98
C GLU A 33 8.63 31.92 21.20
N PRO A 34 9.12 30.83 21.82
CA PRO A 34 9.11 29.52 21.19
C PRO A 34 7.66 29.06 21.03
N PRO A 35 7.28 28.47 19.88
CA PRO A 35 5.93 27.95 19.73
C PRO A 35 5.70 26.79 20.70
N SER A 36 4.91 27.01 21.76
CA SER A 36 4.35 25.90 22.53
C SER A 36 3.35 25.18 21.61
N PRO A 37 3.38 23.85 21.47
CA PRO A 37 2.36 23.11 20.73
C PRO A 37 1.06 23.10 21.55
N ARG A 38 0.40 24.25 21.67
CA ARG A 38 -1.01 24.33 22.08
C ARG A 38 -1.85 24.10 20.84
N LEU A 39 -2.33 22.87 20.69
CA LEU A 39 -3.44 22.56 19.80
C LEU A 39 -4.67 23.31 20.33
N GLU A 40 -4.90 24.54 19.85
CA GLU A 40 -6.18 25.23 20.03
C GLU A 40 -7.14 24.76 18.94
N PHE A 41 -8.00 23.82 19.31
CA PHE A 41 -9.09 23.35 18.45
C PHE A 41 -10.18 24.43 18.40
N ARG A 42 -10.47 24.91 17.19
CA ARG A 42 -11.64 25.76 16.96
C ARG A 42 -12.88 24.88 16.85
N TYR A 43 -13.74 24.99 17.86
CA TYR A 43 -15.11 24.52 17.81
C TYR A 43 -15.86 25.27 16.70
N VAL A 44 -16.28 24.56 15.65
CA VAL A 44 -17.24 25.06 14.68
C VAL A 44 -18.59 24.51 15.10
N GLN A 45 -19.46 25.38 15.63
CA GLN A 45 -20.83 25.01 15.95
C GLN A 45 -21.54 24.52 14.67
N PRO A 46 -22.19 23.35 14.68
CA PRO A 46 -23.10 22.97 13.61
C PRO A 46 -24.30 23.92 13.65
N PHE A 47 -24.67 24.47 12.49
CA PHE A 47 -25.87 25.28 12.33
C PHE A 47 -27.11 24.47 12.72
N SER A 48 -27.71 24.84 13.84
CA SER A 48 -29.03 24.39 14.27
C SER A 48 -30.11 25.25 13.61
N SER A 49 -30.78 24.70 12.61
CA SER A 49 -32.10 25.19 12.16
C SER A 49 -33.08 24.02 12.12
N GLY A 50 -33.82 23.86 13.22
CA GLY A 50 -34.91 22.91 13.44
C GLY A 50 -35.41 23.04 14.89
N PRO A 51 -36.72 22.96 15.16
CA PRO A 51 -37.35 23.77 16.20
C PRO A 51 -37.00 23.32 17.63
N ARG A 52 -36.78 24.36 18.44
CA ARG A 52 -36.55 24.36 19.88
C ARG A 52 -37.81 23.86 20.61
N TRP A 53 -37.72 22.75 21.31
CA TRP A 53 -38.67 22.43 22.38
C TRP A 53 -38.02 22.83 23.72
N GLU A 54 -38.63 23.82 24.37
CA GLU A 54 -38.35 24.14 25.76
C GLU A 54 -38.97 23.04 26.64
N SER A 55 -38.15 22.40 27.46
CA SER A 55 -38.62 21.72 28.66
C SER A 55 -37.82 22.23 29.84
N THR A 56 -38.46 23.15 30.55
CA THR A 56 -38.17 23.46 31.95
C THR A 56 -38.34 22.17 32.77
N ARG A 57 -37.28 21.82 33.50
CA ARG A 57 -37.36 20.92 34.65
C ARG A 57 -37.36 21.80 35.88
N ASP A 58 -38.44 21.76 36.65
CA ASP A 58 -38.38 21.98 38.08
C ASP A 58 -38.87 20.71 38.77
N ARG A 59 -38.03 20.25 39.70
CA ARG A 59 -38.37 19.26 40.72
C ARG A 59 -39.23 19.96 41.78
N ASP A 60 -40.28 19.30 42.27
CA ASP A 60 -40.35 18.96 43.69
C ASP A 60 -41.57 18.08 44.04
N ALA A 61 -41.27 17.11 44.92
CA ALA A 61 -42.04 16.58 46.04
C ALA A 61 -43.49 16.02 45.90
N LEU A 62 -43.57 14.74 46.30
CA LEU A 62 -44.56 14.09 47.18
C LEU A 62 -45.94 13.64 46.66
N THR A 63 -46.22 12.38 47.02
CA THR A 63 -47.49 11.75 47.48
C THR A 63 -48.16 10.73 46.54
N VAL A 64 -48.32 9.51 47.08
CA VAL A 64 -49.13 8.36 46.62
C VAL A 64 -50.57 8.54 47.14
N PRO A 65 -51.67 8.28 46.38
CA PRO A 65 -52.33 6.96 46.45
C PRO A 65 -53.11 6.46 45.20
N HIS A 66 -53.00 5.14 44.97
CA HIS A 66 -54.03 4.10 44.75
C HIS A 66 -55.31 4.29 43.89
N PHE A 67 -55.60 3.23 43.10
CA PHE A 67 -56.88 2.76 42.48
C PHE A 67 -57.41 3.55 41.26
N ASP A 68 -58.06 3.01 40.22
CA ASP A 68 -58.60 1.69 39.88
C ASP A 68 -58.80 1.55 38.34
N VAL A 69 -59.18 0.35 37.92
CA VAL A 69 -59.51 -0.18 36.58
C VAL A 69 -60.40 0.70 35.66
N GLY A 70 -60.13 0.68 34.34
CA GLY A 70 -61.06 1.18 33.31
C GLY A 70 -60.61 0.86 31.88
N VAL A 71 -61.26 -0.16 31.29
CA VAL A 71 -61.20 -0.54 29.87
C VAL A 71 -62.13 0.39 29.07
N GLU A 72 -61.67 1.03 27.99
CA GLU A 72 -62.28 1.02 26.64
C GLU A 72 -61.67 2.05 25.64
N THR A 73 -61.27 1.50 24.48
CA THR A 73 -61.38 1.98 23.09
C THR A 73 -60.80 3.32 22.57
N VAL A 74 -59.91 3.13 21.57
CA VAL A 74 -59.82 3.78 20.25
C VAL A 74 -59.59 5.30 20.20
N GLU A 75 -58.39 5.70 19.77
CA GLU A 75 -58.20 6.74 18.74
C GLU A 75 -56.76 6.77 18.18
N THR A 76 -56.66 6.49 16.88
CA THR A 76 -55.76 7.09 15.87
C THR A 76 -54.25 7.16 16.17
N ILE A 77 -53.51 6.13 15.73
CA ILE A 77 -52.05 6.17 15.59
C ILE A 77 -51.71 6.86 14.26
N CYS A 78 -51.11 8.05 14.32
CA CYS A 78 -50.33 8.62 13.22
C CYS A 78 -48.98 7.88 13.14
N GLU A 79 -48.75 7.19 12.03
CA GLU A 79 -47.47 6.57 11.69
C GLU A 79 -46.35 7.63 11.55
N PRO A 80 -45.10 7.33 11.97
CA PRO A 80 -43.94 8.15 11.61
C PRO A 80 -43.57 7.92 10.13
N PRO A 81 -43.01 8.92 9.41
CA PRO A 81 -42.78 8.81 7.97
C PRO A 81 -41.63 7.83 7.67
N SER A 82 -42.01 6.65 7.19
CA SER A 82 -41.16 5.72 6.45
C SER A 82 -40.63 6.42 5.20
N ARG A 83 -39.35 6.80 5.17
CA ARG A 83 -38.69 7.23 3.92
C ARG A 83 -38.28 5.98 3.15
N THR A 84 -39.12 5.58 2.21
CA THR A 84 -38.83 4.54 1.22
C THR A 84 -37.70 5.01 0.30
N PHE A 85 -36.67 4.16 0.15
CA PHE A 85 -35.80 4.20 -1.02
C PHE A 85 -36.62 3.62 -2.17
N ASP A 86 -36.98 4.45 -3.14
CA ASP A 86 -37.70 3.96 -4.31
C ASP A 86 -36.85 2.96 -5.09
N ASP A 87 -37.45 1.78 -5.27
CA ASP A 87 -36.99 0.65 -6.04
C ASP A 87 -37.13 0.99 -7.53
N VAL A 88 -36.05 0.92 -8.29
CA VAL A 88 -36.13 0.88 -9.76
C VAL A 88 -35.62 -0.49 -10.19
N SER A 89 -36.60 -1.33 -10.44
CA SER A 89 -36.52 -2.67 -11.01
C SER A 89 -35.65 -2.74 -12.26
N ALA A 90 -34.94 -3.86 -12.35
CA ALA A 90 -34.20 -4.31 -13.51
C ALA A 90 -35.07 -4.43 -14.77
N SER A 91 -34.69 -3.71 -15.82
CA SER A 91 -34.96 -4.06 -17.22
C SER A 91 -34.08 -3.18 -18.12
N ASP A 92 -32.99 -3.72 -18.63
CA ASP A 92 -32.85 -4.15 -20.03
C ASP A 92 -31.36 -4.32 -20.34
N SER A 93 -30.94 -5.56 -20.47
CA SER A 93 -29.62 -5.96 -20.92
C SER A 93 -29.54 -5.79 -22.44
N LYS A 94 -28.91 -4.72 -22.92
CA LYS A 94 -28.24 -4.66 -24.23
C LYS A 94 -27.38 -3.39 -24.36
N GLU A 95 -26.12 -3.63 -24.73
CA GLU A 95 -25.15 -2.72 -25.34
C GLU A 95 -24.95 -1.34 -24.68
N LEU A 96 -23.96 -1.24 -23.79
CA LEU A 96 -23.23 0.01 -23.54
C LEU A 96 -21.78 -0.34 -23.17
N ASP A 97 -20.92 -0.49 -24.19
CA ASP A 97 -19.49 -0.18 -24.09
C ASP A 97 -19.34 1.35 -23.91
N ALA A 98 -19.95 1.90 -22.87
CA ALA A 98 -19.78 3.27 -22.45
C ALA A 98 -18.61 3.33 -21.48
N ASP A 99 -17.59 4.08 -21.90
CA ASP A 99 -16.39 4.48 -21.17
C ASP A 99 -16.56 4.40 -19.63
N GLU A 100 -16.06 3.32 -19.02
CA GLU A 100 -16.05 3.12 -17.55
C GLU A 100 -15.47 4.35 -16.83
N ASN A 101 -14.62 5.13 -17.49
CA ASN A 101 -14.03 6.36 -16.94
C ASN A 101 -15.02 7.52 -16.79
N ALA A 102 -16.12 7.54 -17.56
CA ALA A 102 -17.14 8.59 -17.50
C ALA A 102 -18.01 8.48 -16.23
N LEU A 103 -18.19 7.28 -15.69
CA LEU A 103 -18.91 7.01 -14.43
C LEU A 103 -18.08 7.35 -13.17
N LEU A 104 -16.77 7.55 -13.32
CA LEU A 104 -15.81 7.69 -12.22
C LEU A 104 -15.37 9.13 -11.96
N ARG A 105 -15.71 10.08 -12.85
CA ARG A 105 -15.48 11.51 -12.60
C ARG A 105 -16.64 12.06 -11.80
N MET A 106 -16.36 12.54 -10.59
CA MET A 106 -17.35 13.30 -9.83
C MET A 106 -17.76 14.53 -10.65
N PRO A 107 -19.05 14.72 -10.99
CA PRO A 107 -19.53 15.93 -11.62
C PRO A 107 -19.08 17.15 -10.80
N SER A 108 -18.53 18.17 -11.46
CA SER A 108 -18.08 19.42 -10.82
C SER A 108 -19.20 20.20 -10.10
N THR A 109 -20.45 19.73 -10.23
CA THR A 109 -21.65 20.21 -9.52
C THR A 109 -21.86 19.55 -8.15
N LEU A 110 -21.25 18.40 -7.88
CA LEU A 110 -21.37 17.63 -6.64
C LEU A 110 -20.28 18.02 -5.64
N SER A 111 -20.31 19.26 -5.15
CA SER A 111 -19.53 19.59 -3.97
C SER A 111 -20.13 18.86 -2.76
N PRO A 112 -19.36 18.08 -1.98
CA PRO A 112 -19.84 17.39 -0.78
C PRO A 112 -20.50 18.34 0.24
N HIS A 113 -20.17 19.64 0.16
CA HIS A 113 -20.74 20.70 1.00
C HIS A 113 -22.10 21.23 0.55
N ARG A 114 -22.52 20.94 -0.69
CA ARG A 114 -23.81 21.41 -1.24
C ARG A 114 -24.89 20.33 -1.27
N ASP A 115 -24.50 19.06 -1.47
CA ASP A 115 -25.44 17.93 -1.48
C ASP A 115 -24.79 16.65 -0.92
N SER A 116 -24.90 16.48 0.40
CA SER A 116 -24.33 15.33 1.12
C SER A 116 -24.96 14.00 0.72
N LEU A 117 -26.22 13.99 0.27
CA LEU A 117 -26.93 12.76 -0.10
C LEU A 117 -26.47 12.27 -1.47
N ALA A 118 -26.34 13.19 -2.44
CA ALA A 118 -25.83 12.86 -3.75
C ALA A 118 -24.35 12.47 -3.72
N ALA A 119 -23.54 13.10 -2.85
CA ALA A 119 -22.16 12.68 -2.60
C ALA A 119 -22.08 11.26 -2.03
N ALA A 120 -22.89 10.92 -1.02
CA ALA A 120 -22.95 9.57 -0.48
C ALA A 120 -23.36 8.53 -1.55
N ARG A 121 -24.37 8.85 -2.38
CA ARG A 121 -24.80 7.97 -3.49
C ARG A 121 -23.69 7.74 -4.51
N PHE A 122 -22.92 8.79 -4.84
CA PHE A 122 -21.77 8.66 -5.74
C PHE A 122 -20.73 7.67 -5.20
N TYR A 123 -20.32 7.80 -3.93
CA TYR A 123 -19.33 6.87 -3.37
C TYR A 123 -19.86 5.46 -3.14
N LEU A 124 -21.15 5.29 -2.88
CA LEU A 124 -21.76 3.95 -2.84
C LEU A 124 -21.78 3.27 -4.21
N ASN A 125 -21.86 4.04 -5.31
CA ASN A 125 -21.68 3.47 -6.65
C ASN A 125 -20.21 3.09 -6.90
N VAL A 126 -19.26 3.92 -6.45
CA VAL A 126 -17.81 3.60 -6.50
C VAL A 126 -17.50 2.36 -5.64
N TRP A 127 -18.15 2.21 -4.49
CA TRP A 127 -18.04 1.02 -3.65
C TRP A 127 -18.38 -0.24 -4.44
N LYS A 128 -19.55 -0.27 -5.09
CA LYS A 128 -20.02 -1.39 -5.90
C LYS A 128 -19.10 -1.70 -7.08
N ALA A 129 -18.65 -0.66 -7.78
CA ALA A 129 -17.85 -0.81 -9.00
C ALA A 129 -16.39 -1.16 -8.73
N GLN A 130 -15.76 -0.57 -7.70
CA GLN A 130 -14.30 -0.66 -7.51
C GLN A 130 -13.86 -1.33 -6.21
N CYS A 131 -14.63 -1.25 -5.14
CA CYS A 131 -14.23 -1.82 -3.85
C CYS A 131 -14.73 -3.25 -3.72
N LEU A 132 -16.03 -3.47 -3.88
CA LEU A 132 -16.68 -4.76 -3.69
C LEU A 132 -16.02 -5.92 -4.46
N PRO A 133 -15.61 -5.77 -5.74
CA PRO A 133 -14.94 -6.86 -6.47
C PRO A 133 -13.58 -7.27 -5.92
N THR A 134 -13.00 -6.48 -5.02
CA THR A 134 -11.68 -6.70 -4.40
C THR A 134 -11.78 -7.13 -2.93
N LEU A 135 -13.00 -7.15 -2.40
CA LEU A 135 -13.29 -7.47 -1.00
C LEU A 135 -13.85 -8.89 -0.88
N PRO A 136 -13.67 -9.55 0.28
CA PRO A 136 -14.32 -10.82 0.58
C PRO A 136 -15.85 -10.70 0.50
N ALA A 137 -16.51 -11.80 0.13
CA ALA A 137 -17.97 -11.92 0.12
C ALA A 137 -18.59 -11.59 1.49
N GLU A 138 -17.86 -11.88 2.56
CA GLU A 138 -18.21 -11.58 3.94
C GLU A 138 -18.33 -10.07 4.19
N LEU A 139 -17.79 -9.16 3.37
CA LEU A 139 -18.02 -7.72 3.50
C LEU A 139 -19.20 -7.21 2.64
N HIS A 140 -19.78 -8.05 1.79
CA HIS A 140 -20.90 -7.64 0.93
C HIS A 140 -22.17 -7.34 1.75
N HIS A 141 -22.32 -7.95 2.93
CA HIS A 141 -23.46 -7.67 3.80
C HIS A 141 -23.49 -6.22 4.32
N LEU A 142 -22.36 -5.50 4.29
CA LEU A 142 -22.30 -4.08 4.67
C LEU A 142 -23.26 -3.23 3.84
N GLU A 143 -23.52 -3.59 2.58
CA GLU A 143 -24.49 -2.86 1.75
C GLU A 143 -25.90 -2.91 2.34
N ARG A 144 -26.31 -4.06 2.91
CA ARG A 144 -27.61 -4.19 3.58
C ARG A 144 -27.66 -3.39 4.87
N LEU A 145 -26.54 -3.30 5.58
CA LEU A 145 -26.45 -2.55 6.83
C LEU A 145 -26.33 -1.03 6.61
N ALA A 146 -25.82 -0.60 5.46
CA ALA A 146 -25.68 0.81 5.09
C ALA A 146 -27.01 1.56 5.12
N TYR A 147 -28.13 0.89 4.81
CA TYR A 147 -29.48 1.47 4.92
C TYR A 147 -29.88 1.82 6.36
N ARG A 148 -29.22 1.24 7.36
CA ARG A 148 -29.59 1.33 8.78
C ARG A 148 -28.56 2.04 9.65
N SER A 149 -27.35 2.28 9.15
CA SER A 149 -26.27 2.87 9.95
C SER A 149 -25.43 3.86 9.14
N PHE A 150 -25.44 5.13 9.57
CA PHE A 150 -24.60 6.18 8.99
C PHE A 150 -23.10 5.91 9.14
N VAL A 151 -22.68 5.20 10.21
CA VAL A 151 -21.27 4.80 10.41
C VAL A 151 -20.79 3.93 9.26
N ILE A 152 -21.64 2.99 8.83
CA ILE A 152 -21.30 2.06 7.76
C ILE A 152 -21.23 2.80 6.43
N VAL A 153 -22.15 3.75 6.19
CA VAL A 153 -22.10 4.64 5.01
C VAL A 153 -20.80 5.44 4.99
N ASP A 154 -20.42 6.05 6.11
CA ASP A 154 -19.17 6.82 6.20
C ASP A 154 -17.94 5.93 5.98
N MET A 155 -17.95 4.71 6.50
CA MET A 155 -16.85 3.75 6.32
C MET A 155 -16.70 3.29 4.87
N MET A 156 -17.81 2.94 4.21
CA MET A 156 -17.83 2.60 2.78
C MET A 156 -17.40 3.80 1.92
N THR A 157 -17.85 4.99 2.29
CA THR A 157 -17.47 6.25 1.61
C THR A 157 -15.99 6.53 1.77
N ALA A 158 -15.43 6.35 2.96
CA ALA A 158 -14.02 6.54 3.23
C ALA A 158 -13.15 5.64 2.35
N LEU A 159 -13.42 4.33 2.31
CA LEU A 159 -12.65 3.40 1.49
C LEU A 159 -12.78 3.71 -0.01
N SER A 160 -14.00 4.00 -0.47
CA SER A 160 -14.28 4.34 -1.88
C SER A 160 -13.58 5.62 -2.31
N ALA A 161 -13.58 6.65 -1.46
CA ALA A 161 -12.89 7.91 -1.72
C ALA A 161 -11.37 7.73 -1.73
N CYS A 162 -10.81 6.95 -0.80
CA CYS A 162 -9.40 6.58 -0.82
C CYS A 162 -9.02 5.84 -2.10
N ARG A 163 -9.84 4.88 -2.56
CA ARG A 163 -9.57 4.13 -3.79
C ARG A 163 -9.61 5.04 -5.02
N LEU A 164 -10.65 5.85 -5.14
CA LEU A 164 -10.83 6.75 -6.27
C LEU A 164 -9.73 7.81 -6.34
N SER A 165 -9.29 8.34 -5.19
CA SER A 165 -8.17 9.27 -5.11
C SER A 165 -6.91 8.75 -5.79
N ARG A 166 -6.59 7.46 -5.57
CA ARG A 166 -5.38 6.83 -6.12
C ARG A 166 -5.51 6.40 -7.58
N ASN A 167 -6.73 6.18 -8.05
CA ASN A 167 -7.01 5.82 -9.44
C ASN A 167 -7.13 7.04 -10.37
N LEU A 168 -7.20 8.27 -9.80
CA LEU A 168 -7.32 9.52 -10.55
C LEU A 168 -6.06 10.40 -10.37
N PRO A 169 -4.96 10.11 -11.09
CA PRO A 169 -3.72 10.86 -10.98
C PRO A 169 -3.86 12.31 -11.48
N GLN A 170 -3.56 13.27 -10.60
CA GLN A 170 -3.50 14.70 -10.93
C GLN A 170 -2.06 15.14 -11.23
N ARG A 171 -1.85 15.87 -12.32
CA ARG A 171 -0.56 16.53 -12.59
C ARG A 171 -0.29 17.64 -11.56
N ARG A 172 0.94 17.70 -11.05
CA ARG A 172 1.39 18.78 -10.17
C ARG A 172 1.71 20.02 -11.02
N LEU A 173 1.08 21.16 -10.68
CA LEU A 173 1.23 22.43 -11.40
C LEU A 173 2.62 23.06 -11.27
N ILE A 174 3.36 22.72 -10.20
CA ILE A 174 4.72 23.23 -9.95
C ILE A 174 5.72 22.14 -10.33
N ARG A 175 6.45 22.35 -11.44
CA ARG A 175 7.62 21.54 -11.80
C ARG A 175 8.72 21.74 -10.75
N GLN A 176 8.73 20.90 -9.72
CA GLN A 176 9.98 20.61 -9.01
C GLN A 176 10.89 19.90 -10.02
N SER A 177 12.18 20.25 -10.04
CA SER A 177 13.16 19.84 -11.06
C SER A 177 12.92 18.44 -11.62
N ALA A 178 12.76 18.39 -12.94
CA ALA A 178 12.37 17.21 -13.70
C ALA A 178 13.38 16.08 -13.53
N SER A 179 12.93 14.92 -13.03
CA SER A 179 13.60 13.64 -13.31
C SER A 179 12.80 12.38 -12.92
N SER A 180 11.61 12.47 -12.31
CA SER A 180 10.79 11.27 -12.05
C SER A 180 9.31 11.46 -12.42
N LEU A 181 8.70 10.42 -12.99
CA LEU A 181 7.27 10.40 -13.30
C LEU A 181 6.46 10.56 -11.99
N GLY A 182 6.86 9.89 -10.91
CA GLY A 182 6.22 9.96 -9.60
C GLY A 182 6.26 11.32 -8.89
N SER A 183 7.19 12.21 -9.24
CA SER A 183 7.20 13.60 -8.73
C SER A 183 6.27 14.54 -9.49
N SER A 184 5.80 14.13 -10.66
CA SER A 184 4.98 14.95 -11.56
C SER A 184 3.48 14.76 -11.32
N PHE A 185 3.10 13.68 -10.63
CA PHE A 185 1.72 13.34 -10.33
C PHE A 185 1.47 13.22 -8.82
N ARG A 186 0.21 13.32 -8.42
CA ARG A 186 -0.28 13.03 -7.08
C ARG A 186 -1.66 12.38 -7.16
N PRO A 187 -2.11 11.67 -6.11
CA PRO A 187 -3.51 11.28 -5.98
C PRO A 187 -4.45 12.49 -6.04
N ASP A 188 -5.71 12.26 -6.40
CA ASP A 188 -6.74 13.28 -6.38
C ASP A 188 -6.96 13.78 -4.94
N LYS A 189 -6.69 15.07 -4.74
CA LYS A 189 -6.71 15.69 -3.41
C LYS A 189 -8.13 15.82 -2.84
N GLU A 190 -9.14 15.97 -3.69
CA GLU A 190 -10.52 16.16 -3.24
C GLU A 190 -11.06 14.86 -2.66
N HIS A 191 -10.88 13.76 -3.39
CA HIS A 191 -11.23 12.43 -2.91
C HIS A 191 -10.39 12.01 -1.69
N GLU A 192 -9.09 12.34 -1.66
CA GLU A 192 -8.22 12.07 -0.51
C GLU A 192 -8.73 12.77 0.76
N SER A 193 -9.03 14.07 0.66
CA SER A 193 -9.52 14.86 1.78
C SER A 193 -10.86 14.36 2.30
N LEU A 194 -11.76 13.96 1.39
CA LEU A 194 -13.07 13.45 1.77
C LEU A 194 -12.96 12.07 2.43
N GLY A 195 -12.09 11.19 1.90
CA GLY A 195 -11.79 9.90 2.52
C GLY A 195 -11.32 10.06 3.96
N CYS A 196 -10.41 11.01 4.21
CA CYS A 196 -9.93 11.33 5.56
C CYS A 196 -11.06 11.86 6.47
N GLN A 197 -11.96 12.68 5.93
CA GLN A 197 -13.06 13.26 6.70
C GLN A 197 -14.03 12.18 7.19
N HIS A 198 -14.48 11.28 6.30
CA HIS A 198 -15.38 10.20 6.69
C HIS A 198 -14.70 9.18 7.60
N TYR A 199 -13.44 8.83 7.31
CA TYR A 199 -12.66 7.95 8.20
C TYR A 199 -12.55 8.52 9.62
N GLY A 200 -12.26 9.82 9.76
CA GLY A 200 -12.26 10.51 11.05
C GLY A 200 -13.62 10.52 11.73
N ALA A 201 -14.71 10.73 10.99
CA ALA A 201 -16.08 10.69 11.52
C ALA A 201 -16.42 9.30 12.09
N VAL A 202 -16.05 8.23 11.38
CA VAL A 202 -16.25 6.85 11.84
C VAL A 202 -15.45 6.57 13.11
N ILE A 203 -14.17 6.96 13.18
CA ILE A 203 -13.36 6.82 14.39
C ILE A 203 -14.03 7.54 15.57
N HIS A 204 -14.51 8.77 15.38
CA HIS A 204 -15.17 9.53 16.44
C HIS A 204 -16.46 8.89 16.92
N GLN A 205 -17.22 8.26 16.03
CA GLN A 205 -18.46 7.59 16.40
C GLN A 205 -18.19 6.27 17.12
N VAL A 206 -17.28 5.46 16.60
CA VAL A 206 -16.85 4.20 17.21
C VAL A 206 -16.18 4.43 18.57
N ALA A 207 -15.45 5.53 18.76
CA ALA A 207 -14.84 5.86 20.06
C ALA A 207 -15.86 6.17 21.16
N ARG A 208 -17.14 6.36 20.82
CA ARG A 208 -18.24 6.56 21.78
C ARG A 208 -18.98 5.27 22.12
N TRP A 209 -18.64 4.18 21.45
CA TRP A 209 -19.23 2.86 21.69
C TRP A 209 -18.76 2.31 23.03
N ASP A 210 -19.65 1.60 23.73
CA ASP A 210 -19.26 0.91 24.97
C ASP A 210 -18.43 -0.33 24.63
N ASN A 211 -17.53 -0.73 25.53
CA ASN A 211 -16.71 -1.93 25.36
C ASN A 211 -17.58 -3.19 25.17
N ASN A 212 -18.80 -3.18 25.71
CA ASN A 212 -19.76 -4.26 25.54
C ASN A 212 -20.28 -4.40 24.10
N GLU A 213 -20.31 -3.34 23.29
CA GLU A 213 -20.83 -3.42 21.91
C GLU A 213 -19.94 -4.30 21.03
N PHE A 214 -18.63 -4.27 21.25
CA PHE A 214 -17.65 -5.14 20.58
C PHE A 214 -17.59 -6.55 21.16
N ALA A 215 -17.87 -6.71 22.46
CA ALA A 215 -17.86 -8.00 23.13
C ALA A 215 -19.12 -8.83 22.85
N THR A 216 -20.27 -8.17 22.58
CA THR A 216 -21.55 -8.85 22.34
C THR A 216 -21.64 -9.46 20.94
N ASP A 217 -20.98 -8.85 19.94
CA ASP A 217 -20.83 -9.40 18.60
C ASP A 217 -19.36 -9.27 18.12
N PRO A 218 -18.53 -10.29 18.40
CA PRO A 218 -17.13 -10.28 18.01
C PRO A 218 -16.90 -10.18 16.50
N VAL A 219 -17.81 -10.72 15.67
CA VAL A 219 -17.67 -10.72 14.21
C VAL A 219 -17.97 -9.33 13.64
N PHE A 220 -18.98 -8.65 14.19
CA PHE A 220 -19.23 -7.25 13.87
C PHE A 220 -18.03 -6.37 14.27
N GLY A 221 -17.46 -6.60 15.45
CA GLY A 221 -16.23 -5.93 15.86
C GLY A 221 -15.06 -6.17 14.90
N LEU A 222 -14.85 -7.43 14.50
CA LEU A 222 -13.82 -7.79 13.54
C LEU A 222 -14.05 -7.09 12.19
N THR A 223 -15.29 -6.97 11.73
CA THR A 223 -15.65 -6.29 10.47
C THR A 223 -15.17 -4.83 10.48
N PHE A 224 -15.44 -4.10 11.56
CA PHE A 224 -14.99 -2.71 11.71
C PHE A 224 -13.46 -2.58 11.71
N MET A 225 -12.78 -3.45 12.45
CA MET A 225 -11.32 -3.43 12.54
C MET A 225 -10.66 -3.77 11.20
N VAL A 226 -11.20 -4.74 10.45
CA VAL A 226 -10.73 -5.06 9.10
C VAL A 226 -10.91 -3.88 8.16
N MET A 227 -12.07 -3.22 8.19
CA MET A 227 -12.32 -2.04 7.38
C MET A 227 -11.38 -0.88 7.70
N PHE A 228 -11.06 -0.65 8.98
CA PHE A 228 -10.04 0.33 9.36
C PHE A 228 -8.65 -0.04 8.82
N CYS A 229 -8.28 -1.31 8.85
CA CYS A 229 -7.03 -1.79 8.24
C CYS A 229 -7.01 -1.54 6.73
N LEU A 230 -8.10 -1.84 6.01
CA LEU A 230 -8.20 -1.61 4.56
C LEU A 230 -8.08 -0.12 4.21
N ILE A 231 -8.78 0.76 4.94
CA ILE A 231 -8.70 2.22 4.72
C ILE A 231 -7.27 2.72 5.00
N ALA A 232 -6.67 2.34 6.12
CA ALA A 232 -5.30 2.72 6.46
C ALA A 232 -4.27 2.21 5.43
N ALA A 233 -4.44 0.99 4.92
CA ALA A 233 -3.61 0.41 3.88
C ALA A 233 -3.72 1.18 2.55
N SER A 234 -4.93 1.56 2.14
CA SER A 234 -5.18 2.41 0.96
C SER A 234 -4.58 3.81 1.12
N MET A 235 -4.66 4.41 2.30
CA MET A 235 -3.95 5.67 2.58
C MET A 235 -2.42 5.50 2.65
N GLY A 236 -1.95 4.25 2.66
CA GLY A 236 -0.53 3.91 2.80
C GLY A 236 0.06 4.34 4.14
N SER A 237 -0.77 4.40 5.18
CA SER A 237 -0.41 4.83 6.53
C SER A 237 0.00 3.62 7.38
N PHE A 238 1.30 3.31 7.41
CA PHE A 238 1.81 2.16 8.17
C PHE A 238 1.63 2.31 9.70
N ALA A 239 1.59 3.55 10.21
CA ALA A 239 1.38 3.81 11.63
C ALA A 239 -0.07 3.53 12.04
N GLU A 240 -1.04 4.09 11.33
CA GLU A 240 -2.46 3.87 11.60
C GLU A 240 -2.86 2.42 11.34
N PHE A 241 -2.37 1.82 10.26
CA PHE A 241 -2.61 0.41 9.96
C PHE A 241 -2.17 -0.48 11.13
N ARG A 242 -0.97 -0.25 11.67
CA ARG A 242 -0.43 -1.05 12.77
C ARG A 242 -1.22 -0.87 14.06
N LEU A 243 -1.73 0.33 14.31
CA LEU A 243 -2.62 0.59 15.45
C LEU A 243 -3.88 -0.27 15.36
N HIS A 244 -4.53 -0.28 14.18
CA HIS A 244 -5.73 -1.08 13.95
C HIS A 244 -5.46 -2.57 13.94
N SER A 245 -4.39 -3.00 13.26
CA SER A 245 -4.01 -4.42 13.22
C SER A 245 -3.65 -4.95 14.60
N ASN A 246 -2.97 -4.16 15.46
CA ASN A 246 -2.70 -4.57 16.84
C ASN A 246 -4.00 -4.67 17.68
N ALA A 247 -4.94 -3.74 17.51
CA ALA A 247 -6.25 -3.84 18.16
C ALA A 247 -7.00 -5.10 17.70
N LEU A 248 -6.93 -5.43 16.41
CA LEU A 248 -7.51 -6.63 15.82
C LEU A 248 -6.84 -7.91 16.38
N LYS A 249 -5.51 -7.95 16.50
CA LYS A 249 -4.78 -9.07 17.13
C LYS A 249 -5.23 -9.32 18.57
N ASN A 250 -5.41 -8.25 19.35
CA ASN A 250 -5.93 -8.37 20.71
C ASN A 250 -7.38 -8.90 20.71
N HIS A 251 -8.23 -8.42 19.79
CA HIS A 251 -9.60 -8.91 19.63
C HIS A 251 -9.65 -10.40 19.27
N ILE A 252 -8.75 -10.83 18.38
CA ILE A 252 -8.56 -12.24 18.01
C ILE A 252 -8.20 -13.08 19.24
N GLN A 253 -7.27 -12.62 20.07
CA GLN A 253 -6.85 -13.36 21.26
C GLN A 253 -8.00 -13.56 22.26
N ILE A 254 -8.90 -12.57 22.39
CA ILE A 254 -10.03 -12.64 23.31
C ILE A 254 -11.16 -13.54 22.77
N HIS A 255 -11.42 -13.51 21.46
CA HIS A 255 -12.60 -14.13 20.84
C HIS A 255 -12.26 -15.23 19.80
N ALA A 256 -11.09 -15.87 19.92
CA ALA A 256 -10.55 -16.77 18.90
C ALA A 256 -11.56 -17.84 18.40
N SER A 257 -12.24 -18.54 19.32
CA SER A 257 -13.16 -19.62 18.95
C SER A 257 -14.37 -19.15 18.13
N ASP A 258 -14.94 -17.99 18.47
CA ASP A 258 -16.09 -17.43 17.76
C ASP A 258 -15.69 -16.88 16.39
N LEU A 259 -14.54 -16.22 16.32
CA LEU A 259 -14.02 -15.66 15.07
C LEU A 259 -13.55 -16.74 14.10
N ILE A 260 -12.96 -17.84 14.58
CA ILE A 260 -12.63 -19.00 13.74
C ILE A 260 -13.89 -19.62 13.15
N ARG A 261 -14.96 -19.73 13.94
CA ARG A 261 -16.23 -20.33 13.50
C ARG A 261 -16.98 -19.45 12.50
N ASN A 262 -17.06 -18.15 12.77
CA ASN A 262 -18.02 -17.26 12.12
C ASN A 262 -17.36 -16.11 11.33
N GLY A 263 -16.08 -15.82 11.56
CA GLY A 263 -15.35 -14.68 11.00
C GLY A 263 -14.18 -15.05 10.09
N LEU A 264 -14.05 -16.31 9.66
CA LEU A 264 -12.86 -16.81 9.01
C LEU A 264 -12.49 -16.09 7.70
N GLY A 265 -13.48 -15.66 6.91
CA GLY A 265 -13.23 -14.85 5.72
C GLY A 265 -12.61 -13.48 6.05
N LEU A 266 -13.08 -12.83 7.11
CA LEU A 266 -12.51 -11.57 7.59
C LEU A 266 -11.10 -11.75 8.12
N LEU A 267 -10.82 -12.86 8.81
CA LEU A 267 -9.46 -13.23 9.24
C LEU A 267 -8.52 -13.44 8.06
N ALA A 268 -9.00 -14.10 6.99
CA ALA A 268 -8.23 -14.27 5.76
C ALA A 268 -7.91 -12.91 5.12
N THR A 269 -8.90 -12.01 5.00
CA THR A 269 -8.69 -10.66 4.45
C THR A 269 -7.76 -9.81 5.30
N TRP A 270 -7.88 -9.88 6.62
CA TRP A 270 -6.93 -9.23 7.52
C TRP A 270 -5.51 -9.77 7.31
N THR A 271 -5.36 -11.09 7.20
CA THR A 271 -4.07 -11.74 6.95
C THR A 271 -3.45 -11.22 5.66
N ASP A 272 -4.23 -11.15 4.57
CA ASP A 272 -3.74 -10.67 3.28
C ASP A 272 -3.27 -9.21 3.34
N VAL A 273 -4.04 -8.31 3.98
CA VAL A 273 -3.65 -6.90 4.09
C VAL A 273 -2.51 -6.68 5.09
N GLU A 274 -2.40 -7.51 6.14
CA GLU A 274 -1.25 -7.52 7.06
C GLU A 274 0.02 -7.92 6.32
N MET A 275 -0.01 -9.03 5.58
CA MET A 275 1.13 -9.50 4.79
C MET A 275 1.50 -8.50 3.70
N GLN A 276 0.52 -7.95 2.98
CA GLN A 276 0.75 -6.87 2.01
C GLN A 276 1.44 -5.66 2.65
N THR A 277 0.93 -5.21 3.80
CA THR A 277 1.46 -4.01 4.46
C THR A 277 2.87 -4.25 5.01
N TRP A 278 3.12 -5.43 5.58
CA TRP A 278 4.47 -5.83 5.98
C TRP A 278 5.41 -5.88 4.77
N TRP A 279 4.99 -6.53 3.67
CA TRP A 279 5.79 -6.67 2.45
C TRP A 279 6.18 -5.32 1.85
N ARG A 280 5.22 -4.40 1.74
CA ARG A 280 5.48 -3.03 1.26
C ARG A 280 6.51 -2.31 2.13
N ARG A 281 6.50 -2.57 3.44
CA ARG A 281 7.46 -1.96 4.38
C ARG A 281 8.84 -2.61 4.31
N ALA A 282 8.92 -3.92 4.06
CA ALA A 282 10.16 -4.68 4.01
C ALA A 282 11.22 -4.03 3.09
N TYR A 283 10.85 -3.66 1.87
CA TYR A 283 11.75 -3.02 0.88
C TYR A 283 12.13 -1.57 1.18
N PHE A 284 11.41 -0.93 2.10
CA PHE A 284 11.59 0.45 2.47
C PHE A 284 11.88 0.55 3.97
N SER A 285 12.76 -0.32 4.44
CA SER A 285 13.14 -0.39 5.85
C SER A 285 14.66 -0.43 5.99
N ARG A 286 15.14 -0.34 7.23
CA ARG A 286 16.55 -0.50 7.58
C ARG A 286 16.91 -1.97 7.79
N PRO A 287 18.21 -2.34 7.72
CA PRO A 287 18.66 -3.71 7.99
C PRO A 287 18.17 -4.24 9.36
N ASN A 288 18.16 -3.39 10.39
CA ASN A 288 17.70 -3.75 11.72
C ASN A 288 16.21 -4.10 11.81
N PHE A 289 15.38 -3.60 10.88
CA PHE A 289 13.98 -3.98 10.79
C PHE A 289 13.89 -5.49 10.57
N HIS A 290 14.68 -6.04 9.64
CA HIS A 290 14.67 -7.46 9.31
C HIS A 290 15.34 -8.34 10.38
N ARG A 291 16.48 -7.90 10.93
CA ARG A 291 17.21 -8.66 11.97
C ARG A 291 16.38 -8.95 13.20
N HIS A 292 15.57 -7.98 13.64
CA HIS A 292 14.85 -8.05 14.91
C HIS A 292 13.34 -8.22 14.74
N HIS A 293 12.84 -8.39 13.50
CA HIS A 293 11.43 -8.63 13.31
C HIS A 293 11.05 -10.01 13.84
N GLY A 294 10.00 -10.07 14.66
CA GLY A 294 9.40 -11.34 15.08
C GLY A 294 8.86 -12.14 13.89
N SER A 295 8.54 -13.42 14.12
CA SER A 295 7.91 -14.27 13.11
C SER A 295 6.58 -13.66 12.66
N LEU A 296 6.29 -13.83 11.37
CA LEU A 296 5.00 -13.47 10.76
C LEU A 296 3.98 -14.60 10.82
N SER A 297 4.35 -15.74 11.41
CA SER A 297 3.45 -16.87 11.60
C SER A 297 2.20 -16.45 12.36
N LEU A 298 1.07 -16.99 11.96
CA LEU A 298 -0.20 -16.80 12.64
C LEU A 298 -0.26 -17.68 13.90
N ASP A 299 -1.28 -17.44 14.72
CA ASP A 299 -1.64 -18.40 15.75
C ASP A 299 -1.97 -19.77 15.09
N PRO A 300 -1.44 -20.90 15.62
CA PRO A 300 -1.61 -22.21 14.99
C PRO A 300 -3.07 -22.62 14.79
N GLN A 301 -4.00 -22.18 15.65
CA GLN A 301 -5.42 -22.50 15.50
C GLN A 301 -6.03 -21.76 14.30
N ILE A 302 -5.61 -20.51 14.10
CA ILE A 302 -6.05 -19.69 12.96
C ILE A 302 -5.44 -20.22 11.67
N GLU A 303 -4.15 -20.53 11.68
CA GLU A 303 -3.46 -21.11 10.52
C GLU A 303 -4.13 -22.42 10.08
N ALA A 304 -4.39 -23.34 11.02
CA ALA A 304 -5.08 -24.60 10.73
C ALA A 304 -6.50 -24.38 10.20
N ALA A 305 -7.25 -23.41 10.74
CA ALA A 305 -8.58 -23.06 10.28
C ALA A 305 -8.57 -22.53 8.84
N LEU A 306 -7.64 -21.62 8.52
CA LEU A 306 -7.49 -21.05 7.17
C LEU A 306 -7.15 -22.14 6.14
N ILE A 307 -6.24 -23.05 6.48
CA ILE A 307 -5.88 -24.20 5.63
C ILE A 307 -7.10 -25.10 5.40
N THR A 308 -7.78 -25.50 6.46
CA THR A 308 -8.94 -26.42 6.38
C THR A 308 -10.08 -25.82 5.57
N ALA A 309 -10.31 -24.52 5.67
CA ALA A 309 -11.35 -23.82 4.90
C ALA A 309 -10.92 -23.45 3.48
N GLY A 310 -9.71 -23.83 3.04
CA GLY A 310 -9.23 -23.55 1.69
C GLY A 310 -9.00 -22.05 1.43
N LYS A 311 -8.68 -21.25 2.45
CA LYS A 311 -8.32 -19.83 2.30
C LYS A 311 -6.88 -19.69 1.77
N ARG A 312 -6.63 -20.23 0.57
CA ARG A 312 -5.29 -20.47 -0.01
C ARG A 312 -4.42 -19.23 -0.11
N ARG A 313 -4.99 -18.07 -0.46
CA ARG A 313 -4.24 -16.81 -0.59
C ARG A 313 -3.63 -16.38 0.74
N ALA A 314 -4.43 -16.33 1.79
CA ALA A 314 -3.98 -15.98 3.14
C ALA A 314 -2.88 -16.93 3.63
N THR A 315 -3.01 -18.23 3.37
CA THR A 315 -1.97 -19.21 3.76
C THR A 315 -0.66 -18.96 3.01
N VAL A 316 -0.69 -18.87 1.67
CA VAL A 316 0.55 -18.72 0.89
C VAL A 316 1.17 -17.32 1.04
N SER A 317 0.37 -16.28 1.34
CA SER A 317 0.86 -14.93 1.62
C SER A 317 1.63 -14.84 2.96
N VAL A 318 1.27 -15.65 3.96
CA VAL A 318 2.06 -15.81 5.18
C VAL A 318 3.38 -16.52 4.89
N ILE A 319 3.34 -17.65 4.18
CA ILE A 319 4.53 -18.46 3.87
C ILE A 319 5.56 -17.66 3.06
N ILE A 320 5.13 -16.95 2.01
CA ILE A 320 6.04 -16.10 1.21
C ILE A 320 6.65 -14.97 2.06
N SER A 321 5.85 -14.34 2.92
CA SER A 321 6.31 -13.23 3.75
C SER A 321 7.33 -13.68 4.78
N GLU A 322 7.08 -14.81 5.45
CA GLU A 322 8.02 -15.39 6.42
C GLU A 322 9.29 -15.88 5.73
N SER A 323 9.17 -16.53 4.57
CA SER A 323 10.33 -16.96 3.76
C SER A 323 11.18 -15.76 3.34
N HIS A 324 10.56 -14.67 2.90
CA HIS A 324 11.26 -13.43 2.54
C HIS A 324 11.95 -12.80 3.76
N ARG A 325 11.27 -12.74 4.92
CA ARG A 325 11.84 -12.23 6.17
C ARG A 325 13.07 -13.03 6.59
N LEU A 326 12.98 -14.36 6.58
CA LEU A 326 14.06 -15.26 6.97
C LEU A 326 15.25 -15.18 6.02
N ASN A 327 15.01 -15.20 4.70
CA ASN A 327 16.05 -15.03 3.68
C ASN A 327 16.78 -13.69 3.84
N THR A 328 16.04 -12.60 3.96
CA THR A 328 16.62 -11.25 4.11
C THR A 328 17.36 -11.10 5.43
N ALA A 329 16.82 -11.64 6.53
CA ALA A 329 17.49 -11.65 7.83
C ALA A 329 18.81 -12.44 7.79
N ALA A 330 18.85 -13.56 7.06
CA ALA A 330 20.07 -14.34 6.85
C ALA A 330 21.15 -13.54 6.10
N ILE A 331 20.78 -12.87 4.99
CA ILE A 331 21.70 -12.01 4.22
C ILE A 331 22.28 -10.91 5.12
N VAL A 332 21.43 -10.25 5.89
CA VAL A 332 21.81 -9.09 6.72
C VAL A 332 22.57 -9.48 8.00
N SER A 333 22.48 -10.74 8.43
CA SER A 333 23.18 -11.28 9.61
C SER A 333 24.48 -11.99 9.25
N CYS A 334 24.88 -11.99 7.98
CA CYS A 334 26.14 -12.60 7.55
C CYS A 334 27.34 -11.88 8.19
N ARG A 335 28.23 -12.65 8.83
CA ARG A 335 29.35 -12.12 9.65
C ARG A 335 30.43 -11.43 8.82
N THR A 336 30.55 -11.81 7.55
CA THR A 336 31.52 -11.27 6.59
C THR A 336 31.32 -9.78 6.30
N TRP A 337 30.15 -9.19 6.64
CA TRP A 337 29.96 -7.75 6.58
C TRP A 337 30.66 -6.98 7.71
N GLU A 338 30.92 -7.63 8.85
CA GLU A 338 31.39 -7.01 10.11
C GLU A 338 32.91 -7.14 10.33
N ASP A 339 33.59 -8.07 9.65
CA ASP A 339 34.98 -8.48 9.90
C ASP A 339 36.10 -7.49 9.47
N ASP A 340 35.79 -6.21 9.25
CA ASP A 340 36.79 -5.20 8.87
C ASP A 340 36.63 -3.86 9.60
N ASP A 341 35.96 -3.86 10.76
CA ASP A 341 35.96 -2.71 11.67
C ASP A 341 37.02 -2.93 12.76
N GLY A 342 38.21 -2.40 12.50
CA GLY A 342 39.27 -2.17 13.49
C GLY A 342 38.95 -1.05 14.51
N GLU A 343 37.69 -0.67 14.69
CA GLU A 343 37.26 0.29 15.70
C GLU A 343 36.14 -0.31 16.55
N ARG A 344 36.54 -0.80 17.74
CA ARG A 344 35.62 -1.09 18.84
C ARG A 344 35.02 0.22 19.33
N ASP A 345 33.89 0.62 18.76
CA ASP A 345 33.01 1.55 19.45
C ASP A 345 32.37 0.82 20.64
N ASN A 346 32.63 1.34 21.85
CA ASN A 346 32.08 0.89 23.13
C ASN A 346 30.57 1.16 23.23
N ILE A 347 29.78 0.55 22.35
CA ILE A 347 28.34 0.40 22.56
C ILE A 347 28.18 -0.88 23.39
N PRO A 348 27.52 -0.83 24.56
CA PRO A 348 27.28 -2.04 25.36
C PRO A 348 26.50 -3.02 24.49
N SER A 349 27.20 -4.08 24.10
CA SER A 349 26.65 -5.16 23.29
C SER A 349 25.58 -5.84 24.12
N CYS A 350 24.31 -5.55 23.86
CA CYS A 350 23.28 -6.55 24.12
C CYS A 350 23.73 -7.82 23.39
N PRO A 351 23.71 -9.00 24.01
CA PRO A 351 24.06 -10.24 23.33
C PRO A 351 22.94 -10.56 22.33
N SER A 352 22.93 -9.89 21.19
CA SER A 352 22.13 -10.28 20.05
C SER A 352 22.69 -11.63 19.62
N GLN A 353 21.95 -12.68 19.93
CA GLN A 353 22.23 -14.04 19.52
C GLN A 353 22.21 -14.07 17.98
N VAL A 354 23.34 -13.77 17.33
CA VAL A 354 23.46 -13.81 15.87
C VAL A 354 23.18 -15.25 15.48
N MET A 355 22.01 -15.48 14.90
CA MET A 355 21.60 -16.81 14.46
C MET A 355 22.55 -17.26 13.35
N SER A 356 23.00 -18.51 13.40
CA SER A 356 23.86 -19.05 12.36
C SER A 356 23.11 -19.19 11.03
N MET A 357 23.82 -19.20 9.91
CA MET A 357 23.23 -19.44 8.59
C MET A 357 22.43 -20.76 8.56
N GLY A 358 22.98 -21.82 9.16
CA GLY A 358 22.29 -23.10 9.30
C GLY A 358 20.97 -23.03 10.08
N HIS A 359 20.81 -22.08 11.02
CA HIS A 359 19.53 -21.86 11.68
C HIS A 359 18.49 -21.29 10.72
N TYR A 360 18.85 -20.28 9.92
CA TYR A 360 17.96 -19.72 8.90
C TYR A 360 17.57 -20.74 7.84
N THR A 361 18.53 -21.57 7.38
CA THR A 361 18.24 -22.66 6.43
C THR A 361 17.21 -23.63 7.02
N ARG A 362 17.35 -24.01 8.30
CA ARG A 362 16.38 -24.89 8.96
C ARG A 362 14.99 -24.25 8.99
N LEU A 363 14.88 -22.98 9.34
CA LEU A 363 13.58 -22.28 9.36
C LEU A 363 12.97 -22.16 7.95
N LEU A 364 13.79 -21.88 6.93
CA LEU A 364 13.35 -21.86 5.54
C LEU A 364 12.89 -23.24 5.07
N SER A 365 13.51 -24.32 5.54
CA SER A 365 13.05 -25.69 5.27
C SER A 365 11.66 -25.95 5.85
N LEU A 366 11.38 -25.46 7.07
CA LEU A 366 10.04 -25.60 7.67
C LEU A 366 8.97 -24.84 6.85
N GLU A 367 9.30 -23.64 6.37
CA GLU A 367 8.40 -22.90 5.47
C GLU A 367 8.28 -23.57 4.09
N SER A 368 9.32 -24.28 3.63
CA SER A 368 9.26 -25.10 2.42
C SER A 368 8.28 -26.25 2.57
N ASP A 369 8.31 -26.96 3.70
CA ASP A 369 7.39 -28.08 3.99
C ASP A 369 5.93 -27.60 4.03
N LYS A 370 5.67 -26.44 4.66
CA LYS A 370 4.34 -25.80 4.63
C LYS A 370 3.91 -25.47 3.21
N LEU A 371 4.82 -25.00 2.37
CA LEU A 371 4.54 -24.65 0.99
C LEU A 371 4.27 -25.89 0.12
N ASP A 372 4.96 -27.01 0.37
CA ASP A 372 4.66 -28.30 -0.27
C ASP A 372 3.28 -28.82 0.11
N ALA A 373 2.92 -28.74 1.40
CA ALA A 373 1.58 -29.08 1.87
C ALA A 373 0.51 -28.17 1.24
N TRP A 374 0.79 -26.88 1.10
CA TRP A 374 -0.08 -25.95 0.39
C TRP A 374 -0.27 -26.38 -1.07
N LEU A 375 0.81 -26.65 -1.82
CA LEU A 375 0.74 -27.06 -3.22
C LEU A 375 -0.06 -28.35 -3.41
N ALA A 376 0.14 -29.33 -2.52
CA ALA A 376 -0.60 -30.58 -2.53
C ALA A 376 -2.12 -30.40 -2.31
N SER A 377 -2.53 -29.30 -1.70
CA SER A 377 -3.95 -28.93 -1.49
C SER A 377 -4.58 -28.14 -2.64
N VAL A 378 -3.78 -27.71 -3.64
CA VAL A 378 -4.27 -26.90 -4.76
C VAL A 378 -5.04 -27.78 -5.76
N PRO A 379 -6.29 -27.44 -6.12
CA PRO A 379 -7.04 -28.16 -7.15
C PRO A 379 -6.35 -28.08 -8.51
N LEU A 380 -6.46 -29.14 -9.32
CA LEU A 380 -5.89 -29.19 -10.67
C LEU A 380 -6.33 -28.01 -11.56
N LEU A 381 -7.53 -27.48 -11.34
CA LEU A 381 -8.09 -26.34 -12.08
C LEU A 381 -7.34 -25.02 -11.81
N GLU A 382 -6.70 -24.92 -10.64
CA GLU A 382 -5.92 -23.75 -10.21
C GLU A 382 -4.43 -23.87 -10.53
N LEU A 383 -4.00 -25.02 -11.07
CA LEU A 383 -2.63 -25.21 -11.56
C LEU A 383 -2.44 -24.58 -12.96
N PRO A 384 -1.19 -24.35 -13.38
CA PRO A 384 -0.93 -23.79 -14.71
C PRO A 384 -1.54 -24.63 -15.83
N LEU A 385 -2.17 -23.96 -16.79
CA LEU A 385 -2.63 -24.58 -18.02
C LEU A 385 -1.38 -25.00 -18.81
N SER A 386 -1.07 -26.29 -18.82
CA SER A 386 0.13 -26.80 -19.49
C SER A 386 0.06 -26.49 -20.99
N THR A 387 0.96 -25.65 -21.49
CA THR A 387 1.39 -25.74 -22.89
C THR A 387 2.54 -26.75 -22.96
N PRO A 388 2.49 -27.76 -23.85
CA PRO A 388 3.64 -28.61 -24.10
C PRO A 388 4.72 -27.77 -24.78
N VAL A 389 5.66 -27.27 -23.98
CA VAL A 389 6.83 -26.54 -24.47
C VAL A 389 8.04 -27.46 -24.32
N PRO A 390 8.84 -27.69 -25.38
CA PRO A 390 10.13 -28.34 -25.23
C PRO A 390 10.99 -27.53 -24.23
N GLU A 391 11.70 -28.20 -23.32
CA GLU A 391 12.54 -27.56 -22.29
C GLU A 391 13.52 -26.51 -22.86
N GLN A 392 13.88 -26.63 -24.14
CA GLN A 392 14.76 -25.72 -24.88
C GLN A 392 14.12 -24.38 -25.30
N THR A 393 12.83 -24.14 -25.07
CA THR A 393 12.10 -22.93 -25.52
C THR A 393 11.58 -22.05 -24.37
N VAL A 394 11.78 -22.46 -23.12
CA VAL A 394 11.18 -21.83 -21.92
C VAL A 394 11.66 -20.40 -21.68
N ALA A 395 12.93 -20.12 -21.98
CA ALA A 395 13.46 -18.78 -22.15
C ALA A 395 14.70 -18.83 -23.04
N GLN A 396 14.72 -18.05 -24.13
CA GLN A 396 15.86 -17.99 -25.03
C GLN A 396 16.48 -16.60 -24.97
N ILE A 397 17.78 -16.53 -24.72
CA ILE A 397 18.55 -15.31 -24.91
C ILE A 397 18.73 -15.15 -26.42
N THR A 398 17.96 -14.26 -27.02
CA THR A 398 18.06 -13.92 -28.45
C THR A 398 18.97 -12.71 -28.62
N HIS A 399 19.41 -12.42 -29.85
CA HIS A 399 20.13 -11.19 -30.16
C HIS A 399 19.36 -9.90 -29.81
N GLY A 400 18.05 -9.99 -29.53
CA GLY A 400 17.19 -8.89 -29.08
C GLY A 400 16.82 -8.90 -27.60
N GLY A 401 17.39 -9.81 -26.79
CA GLY A 401 17.11 -9.92 -25.35
C GLY A 401 16.46 -11.24 -24.94
N LEU A 402 15.99 -11.30 -23.69
CA LEU A 402 15.33 -12.48 -23.11
C LEU A 402 13.91 -12.63 -23.65
N PHE A 403 13.65 -13.72 -24.38
CA PHE A 403 12.29 -14.11 -24.75
C PHE A 403 11.68 -14.99 -23.63
N VAL A 404 10.46 -14.68 -23.21
CA VAL A 404 9.75 -15.38 -22.13
C VAL A 404 8.37 -15.82 -22.63
N GLU A 405 8.12 -17.12 -22.64
CA GLU A 405 6.81 -17.65 -23.03
C GLU A 405 5.79 -17.57 -21.88
N PRO A 406 4.57 -17.05 -22.12
CA PRO A 406 3.57 -16.88 -21.07
C PRO A 406 3.07 -18.22 -20.49
N LEU A 407 3.05 -18.32 -19.16
CA LEU A 407 2.37 -19.39 -18.42
C LEU A 407 0.96 -18.92 -18.07
N ARG A 408 -0.05 -19.64 -18.53
CA ARG A 408 -1.46 -19.24 -18.39
C ARG A 408 -2.17 -20.02 -17.29
N PHE A 409 -3.19 -19.38 -16.70
CA PHE A 409 -4.06 -19.95 -15.68
C PHE A 409 -5.51 -19.66 -16.05
N GLN A 410 -6.44 -20.39 -15.44
CA GLN A 410 -7.86 -20.17 -15.69
C GLN A 410 -8.38 -18.85 -15.10
N THR A 411 -7.80 -18.43 -13.98
CA THR A 411 -8.20 -17.21 -13.27
C THR A 411 -6.98 -16.42 -12.85
N HIS A 412 -7.16 -15.11 -12.69
CA HIS A 412 -6.16 -14.20 -12.13
C HIS A 412 -5.73 -14.65 -10.73
N ASP A 413 -6.67 -15.09 -9.90
CA ASP A 413 -6.37 -15.58 -8.56
C ASP A 413 -5.53 -16.86 -8.59
N ALA A 414 -5.79 -17.81 -9.47
CA ALA A 414 -4.93 -18.98 -9.59
C ALA A 414 -3.48 -18.57 -9.94
N ALA A 415 -3.32 -17.68 -10.92
CA ALA A 415 -2.02 -17.16 -11.35
C ALA A 415 -1.27 -16.44 -10.21
N MET A 416 -1.94 -15.54 -9.47
CA MET A 416 -1.30 -14.80 -8.38
C MET A 416 -0.96 -15.69 -7.18
N ASN A 417 -1.76 -16.72 -6.87
CA ASN A 417 -1.46 -17.68 -5.80
C ASN A 417 -0.21 -18.46 -6.15
N PHE A 418 -0.13 -18.91 -7.40
CA PHE A 418 1.02 -19.63 -7.91
C PHE A 418 2.26 -18.71 -8.01
N ALA A 419 2.09 -17.41 -8.31
CA ALA A 419 3.18 -16.45 -8.24
C ALA A 419 3.73 -16.31 -6.81
N TYR A 420 2.86 -16.33 -5.79
CA TYR A 420 3.31 -16.31 -4.39
C TYR A 420 4.08 -17.58 -4.04
N TYR A 421 3.58 -18.75 -4.49
CA TYR A 421 4.29 -20.02 -4.36
C TYR A 421 5.70 -19.95 -5.00
N VAL A 422 5.79 -19.47 -6.24
CA VAL A 422 7.08 -19.36 -6.96
C VAL A 422 8.04 -18.43 -6.22
N VAL A 423 7.59 -17.25 -5.79
CA VAL A 423 8.48 -16.32 -5.08
C VAL A 423 8.88 -16.87 -3.71
N ALA A 424 8.00 -17.60 -3.02
CA ALA A 424 8.39 -18.29 -1.81
C ALA A 424 9.49 -19.33 -2.07
N ARG A 425 9.41 -20.11 -3.16
CA ARG A 425 10.49 -21.02 -3.59
C ARG A 425 11.81 -20.30 -3.89
N ILE A 426 11.75 -19.14 -4.56
CA ILE A 426 12.93 -18.29 -4.78
C ILE A 426 13.59 -17.93 -3.43
N MET A 427 12.80 -17.49 -2.45
CA MET A 427 13.32 -17.10 -1.12
C MET A 427 13.83 -18.30 -0.29
N GLN A 428 13.32 -19.50 -0.55
CA GLN A 428 13.69 -20.74 0.13
C GLN A 428 14.92 -21.43 -0.47
N CYS A 429 15.45 -20.95 -1.60
CA CYS A 429 16.68 -21.47 -2.17
C CYS A 429 17.85 -21.24 -1.20
N SER A 430 18.40 -22.32 -0.65
CA SER A 430 19.41 -22.28 0.41
C SER A 430 20.84 -22.18 -0.11
N ALA A 431 21.12 -22.69 -1.31
CA ALA A 431 22.48 -22.69 -1.87
C ALA A 431 23.09 -21.28 -1.99
N PRO A 432 22.37 -20.25 -2.52
CA PRO A 432 22.88 -18.89 -2.53
C PRO A 432 23.21 -18.33 -1.14
N LEU A 433 22.43 -18.70 -0.12
CA LEU A 433 22.63 -18.25 1.26
C LEU A 433 23.83 -18.94 1.91
N MET A 434 24.00 -20.24 1.68
CA MET A 434 25.15 -20.99 2.21
C MET A 434 26.47 -20.46 1.64
N ALA A 435 26.48 -20.06 0.36
CA ALA A 435 27.62 -19.44 -0.28
C ALA A 435 28.02 -18.07 0.33
N LEU A 436 27.19 -17.47 1.18
CA LEU A 436 27.53 -16.24 1.92
C LEU A 436 28.33 -16.51 3.20
N ASP A 437 28.16 -17.68 3.82
CA ASP A 437 28.78 -18.05 5.10
C ASP A 437 30.16 -18.69 4.90
N THR A 438 30.42 -19.26 3.73
CA THR A 438 31.71 -19.86 3.37
C THR A 438 32.72 -18.79 2.95
N ASN A 439 33.80 -18.65 3.72
CA ASN A 439 35.01 -17.90 3.30
C ASN A 439 35.81 -18.60 2.19
N GLU A 440 35.43 -19.84 1.86
CA GLU A 440 35.98 -20.61 0.76
C GLU A 440 35.11 -20.36 -0.49
N CYS A 441 35.73 -19.95 -1.59
CA CYS A 441 35.06 -19.82 -2.89
C CYS A 441 34.31 -21.11 -3.21
N SER A 442 32.99 -21.02 -3.39
CA SER A 442 32.20 -22.09 -3.99
C SER A 442 32.82 -22.48 -5.34
N PHE A 443 32.84 -23.77 -5.66
CA PHE A 443 33.46 -24.26 -6.88
C PHE A 443 32.75 -23.79 -8.18
N ASP A 444 31.48 -23.34 -8.10
CA ASP A 444 30.78 -22.63 -9.17
C ASP A 444 29.50 -21.91 -8.65
N LEU A 445 29.49 -20.57 -8.63
CA LEU A 445 28.32 -19.79 -8.22
C LEU A 445 27.13 -19.89 -9.17
N ASP A 446 27.34 -20.26 -10.43
CA ASP A 446 26.25 -20.41 -11.39
C ASP A 446 25.42 -21.66 -11.07
N VAL A 447 26.07 -22.72 -10.57
CA VAL A 447 25.40 -23.93 -10.05
C VAL A 447 24.59 -23.60 -8.80
N ASP A 448 25.13 -22.82 -7.86
CA ASP A 448 24.41 -22.44 -6.64
C ASP A 448 23.13 -21.63 -6.91
N TYR A 449 23.06 -20.94 -8.05
CA TYR A 449 21.92 -20.12 -8.44
C TYR A 449 20.98 -20.78 -9.46
N GLU A 450 21.34 -21.93 -10.02
CA GLU A 450 20.56 -22.60 -11.09
C GLU A 450 19.08 -22.77 -10.72
N ASN A 451 18.82 -23.29 -9.52
CA ASN A 451 17.46 -23.48 -9.01
C ASN A 451 16.73 -22.13 -8.85
N THR A 452 17.39 -21.13 -8.28
CA THR A 452 16.85 -19.78 -8.11
C THR A 452 16.45 -19.17 -9.45
N GLU A 453 17.32 -19.25 -10.46
CA GLU A 453 17.06 -18.71 -11.79
C GLU A 453 15.90 -19.42 -12.49
N SER A 454 15.78 -20.75 -12.33
CA SER A 454 14.64 -21.52 -12.86
C SER A 454 13.29 -21.04 -12.30
N TRP A 455 13.23 -20.81 -10.98
CA TRP A 455 12.03 -20.23 -10.35
C TRP A 455 11.78 -18.79 -10.78
N VAL A 456 12.82 -17.97 -10.92
CA VAL A 456 12.69 -16.59 -11.41
C VAL A 456 12.12 -16.58 -12.83
N LEU A 457 12.61 -17.44 -13.73
CA LEU A 457 12.06 -17.58 -15.07
C LEU A 457 10.58 -17.99 -15.03
N THR A 458 10.20 -18.92 -14.15
CA THR A 458 8.80 -19.29 -13.95
C THR A 458 7.94 -18.10 -13.55
N LEU A 459 8.42 -17.22 -12.65
CA LEU A 459 7.72 -15.98 -12.31
C LEU A 459 7.55 -15.05 -13.51
N LEU A 460 8.59 -14.91 -14.35
CA LEU A 460 8.49 -14.09 -15.57
C LEU A 460 7.42 -14.64 -16.52
N ARG A 461 7.33 -15.96 -16.66
CA ARG A 461 6.31 -16.61 -17.48
C ARG A 461 4.90 -16.31 -16.96
N ILE A 462 4.69 -16.35 -15.64
CA ILE A 462 3.41 -15.95 -15.03
C ILE A 462 3.12 -14.48 -15.33
N ALA A 463 4.10 -13.59 -15.15
CA ALA A 463 3.96 -12.16 -15.44
C ALA A 463 3.62 -11.88 -16.91
N ALA A 464 4.21 -12.64 -17.84
CA ALA A 464 3.92 -12.55 -19.26
C ALA A 464 2.50 -13.04 -19.62
N GLY A 465 1.93 -13.95 -18.82
CA GLY A 465 0.58 -14.51 -19.02
C GLY A 465 -0.55 -13.73 -18.34
N LEU A 466 -0.23 -12.77 -17.46
CA LEU A 466 -1.21 -11.99 -16.69
C LEU A 466 -1.70 -10.75 -17.44
N ASP A 467 -2.98 -10.41 -17.25
CA ASP A 467 -3.53 -9.12 -17.66
C ASP A 467 -3.17 -8.04 -16.62
N TRP A 468 -2.45 -7.02 -17.07
CA TRP A 468 -2.04 -5.90 -16.23
C TRP A 468 -3.23 -5.10 -15.69
N LYS A 469 -4.29 -4.90 -16.49
CA LYS A 469 -5.47 -4.15 -16.03
C LYS A 469 -6.13 -4.88 -14.87
N GLU A 470 -6.23 -6.19 -14.97
CA GLU A 470 -6.75 -7.04 -13.92
C GLU A 470 -5.86 -6.98 -12.67
N CYS A 471 -4.52 -7.04 -12.81
CA CYS A 471 -3.59 -6.87 -11.68
C CYS A 471 -3.84 -5.57 -10.89
N VAL A 472 -3.95 -4.44 -11.58
CA VAL A 472 -4.21 -3.13 -10.94
C VAL A 472 -5.59 -3.09 -10.26
N ARG A 473 -6.57 -3.77 -10.85
CA ARG A 473 -7.94 -3.81 -10.37
C ARG A 473 -8.09 -4.68 -9.13
N THR A 474 -7.50 -5.88 -9.10
CA THR A 474 -7.79 -6.91 -8.08
C THR A 474 -6.74 -7.00 -6.98
N ASN A 475 -5.47 -6.66 -7.22
CA ASN A 475 -4.40 -6.84 -6.22
C ASN A 475 -4.38 -5.75 -5.13
N VAL A 476 -5.46 -5.00 -4.96
CA VAL A 476 -5.50 -3.77 -4.13
C VAL A 476 -5.06 -4.00 -2.69
N PHE A 477 -5.49 -5.12 -2.09
CA PHE A 477 -5.26 -5.45 -0.68
C PHE A 477 -4.39 -6.71 -0.51
N THR A 478 -3.68 -7.11 -1.57
CA THR A 478 -2.81 -8.29 -1.60
C THR A 478 -1.42 -7.90 -2.10
N ILE A 479 -0.42 -8.79 -2.03
CA ILE A 479 0.92 -8.51 -2.56
C ILE A 479 0.86 -8.46 -4.10
N GLY A 480 1.27 -7.34 -4.70
CA GLY A 480 1.21 -7.14 -6.16
C GLY A 480 2.41 -7.72 -6.91
N LEU A 481 2.21 -8.05 -8.18
CA LEU A 481 3.21 -8.62 -9.07
C LEU A 481 4.45 -7.74 -9.22
N THR A 482 4.26 -6.41 -9.27
CA THR A 482 5.35 -5.42 -9.30
C THR A 482 6.36 -5.65 -8.17
N SER A 483 5.86 -5.92 -6.97
CA SER A 483 6.70 -6.14 -5.80
C SER A 483 7.31 -7.55 -5.77
N LEU A 484 6.62 -8.55 -6.33
CA LEU A 484 7.16 -9.90 -6.50
C LEU A 484 8.33 -9.93 -7.50
N LEU A 485 8.19 -9.20 -8.62
CA LEU A 485 9.26 -9.05 -9.61
C LEU A 485 10.48 -8.36 -8.99
N LEU A 486 10.28 -7.33 -8.17
CA LEU A 486 11.37 -6.71 -7.43
C LEU A 486 12.05 -7.68 -6.46
N ALA A 487 11.26 -8.52 -5.77
CA ALA A 487 11.77 -9.55 -4.89
C ALA A 487 12.66 -10.56 -5.63
N ALA A 488 12.16 -11.08 -6.74
CA ALA A 488 12.88 -12.01 -7.61
C ALA A 488 14.11 -11.36 -8.25
N ALA A 489 14.03 -10.08 -8.60
CA ALA A 489 15.17 -9.34 -9.10
C ALA A 489 16.32 -9.37 -8.10
N LEU A 490 16.10 -9.13 -6.80
CA LEU A 490 17.20 -9.17 -5.81
C LEU A 490 17.81 -10.57 -5.61
N GLN A 491 17.14 -11.63 -6.04
CA GLN A 491 17.61 -13.01 -5.89
C GLN A 491 18.27 -13.55 -7.16
N SER A 492 18.03 -12.93 -8.32
CA SER A 492 18.66 -13.30 -9.60
C SER A 492 20.04 -12.64 -9.78
N ARG A 493 20.93 -13.31 -10.50
CA ARG A 493 22.20 -12.78 -11.01
C ARG A 493 22.09 -12.41 -12.49
N SER A 494 21.04 -12.80 -13.20
CA SER A 494 20.93 -12.52 -14.63
C SER A 494 20.61 -11.05 -14.92
N LEU A 495 21.49 -10.39 -15.69
CA LEU A 495 21.23 -9.03 -16.20
C LEU A 495 20.04 -9.05 -17.16
N ALA A 496 19.95 -10.05 -18.05
CA ALA A 496 18.87 -10.18 -19.03
C ALA A 496 17.50 -10.32 -18.35
N VAL A 497 17.42 -11.06 -17.24
CA VAL A 497 16.21 -11.14 -16.40
C VAL A 497 15.86 -9.78 -15.81
N GLY A 498 16.83 -9.07 -15.24
CA GLY A 498 16.62 -7.74 -14.67
C GLY A 498 16.18 -6.70 -15.70
N GLU A 499 16.74 -6.75 -16.91
CA GLU A 499 16.34 -5.90 -18.04
C GLU A 499 14.94 -6.22 -18.54
N TRP A 500 14.58 -7.52 -18.62
CA TRP A 500 13.23 -7.94 -18.95
C TRP A 500 12.20 -7.38 -17.96
N MET A 501 12.46 -7.53 -16.65
CA MET A 501 11.57 -7.00 -15.60
C MET A 501 11.44 -5.47 -15.66
N HIS A 502 12.56 -4.78 -15.91
CA HIS A 502 12.59 -3.32 -16.05
C HIS A 502 11.75 -2.87 -17.25
N ASN A 503 11.96 -3.46 -18.43
CA ASN A 503 11.21 -3.13 -19.65
C ASN A 503 9.72 -3.46 -19.50
N TRP A 504 9.40 -4.64 -18.95
CA TRP A 504 8.01 -5.06 -18.71
C TRP A 504 7.29 -4.04 -17.83
N LEU A 505 7.85 -3.63 -16.69
CA LEU A 505 7.22 -2.63 -15.82
C LEU A 505 7.17 -1.22 -16.46
N GLU A 506 8.17 -0.85 -17.26
CA GLU A 506 8.21 0.46 -17.92
C GLU A 506 7.10 0.60 -18.96
N GLU A 507 6.81 -0.45 -19.73
CA GLU A 507 5.66 -0.49 -20.65
C GLU A 507 4.33 -0.24 -19.92
N ARG A 508 4.18 -0.73 -18.69
CA ARG A 508 2.93 -0.62 -17.91
C ARG A 508 2.71 0.78 -17.33
N LEU A 509 3.75 1.60 -17.22
CA LEU A 509 3.63 3.01 -16.85
C LEU A 509 3.10 3.91 -17.98
N THR A 510 2.93 3.39 -19.20
CA THR A 510 2.36 4.16 -20.31
C THR A 510 0.86 4.45 -20.13
N GLY A 511 0.18 3.72 -19.23
CA GLY A 511 -1.21 3.97 -18.86
C GLY A 511 -1.39 4.89 -17.64
N ASP A 512 -2.61 4.95 -17.12
CA ASP A 512 -2.98 5.80 -15.97
C ASP A 512 -2.74 5.13 -14.59
N ALA A 513 -2.22 3.90 -14.57
CA ALA A 513 -1.94 3.15 -13.35
C ALA A 513 -0.52 3.43 -12.83
N PHE A 514 -0.40 4.24 -11.78
CA PHE A 514 0.88 4.55 -11.13
C PHE A 514 1.26 3.58 -10.00
N GLU A 515 0.32 2.73 -9.58
CA GLU A 515 0.49 1.77 -8.51
C GLU A 515 -0.25 0.47 -8.81
N GLU A 516 0.30 -0.61 -8.28
CA GLU A 516 -0.35 -1.91 -8.15
C GLU A 516 -0.22 -2.35 -6.69
N ALA A 517 -1.27 -2.87 -6.06
CA ALA A 517 -1.22 -3.29 -4.66
C ALA A 517 -0.74 -2.21 -3.68
N ASN A 518 -1.14 -0.95 -3.93
CA ASN A 518 -0.64 0.23 -3.21
C ASN A 518 0.91 0.33 -3.23
N PHE A 519 1.60 -0.32 -4.18
CA PHE A 519 3.04 -0.25 -4.38
C PHE A 519 3.35 0.58 -5.63
N PRO A 520 4.22 1.62 -5.53
CA PRO A 520 4.47 2.55 -6.62
C PRO A 520 5.44 1.98 -7.64
N ILE A 521 4.95 1.84 -8.87
CA ILE A 521 5.68 1.20 -9.97
C ILE A 521 6.95 1.98 -10.31
N PHE A 522 6.91 3.31 -10.27
CA PHE A 522 8.08 4.14 -10.54
C PHE A 522 9.20 3.98 -9.48
N GLN A 523 8.87 3.67 -8.21
CA GLN A 523 9.90 3.36 -7.22
C GLN A 523 10.51 1.98 -7.48
N ALA A 524 9.69 1.00 -7.90
CA ALA A 524 10.17 -0.31 -8.32
C ALA A 524 11.15 -0.18 -9.49
N LEU A 525 10.82 0.62 -10.51
CA LEU A 525 11.69 0.88 -11.66
C LEU A 525 13.00 1.58 -11.28
N ASP A 526 12.96 2.58 -10.40
CA ASP A 526 14.18 3.23 -9.91
C ASP A 526 15.10 2.24 -9.21
N ILE A 527 14.53 1.28 -8.46
CA ILE A 527 15.30 0.21 -7.82
C ILE A 527 15.83 -0.80 -8.84
N LEU A 528 15.03 -1.27 -9.80
CA LEU A 528 15.48 -2.19 -10.83
C LEU A 528 16.60 -1.58 -11.69
N ARG A 529 16.51 -0.28 -12.00
CA ARG A 529 17.59 0.46 -12.67
C ARG A 529 18.88 0.45 -11.85
N LEU A 530 18.81 0.63 -10.54
CA LEU A 530 19.98 0.52 -9.66
C LEU A 530 20.58 -0.89 -9.73
N ILE A 531 19.74 -1.92 -9.57
CA ILE A 531 20.16 -3.32 -9.60
C ILE A 531 20.86 -3.64 -10.93
N ASN A 532 20.25 -3.30 -12.06
CA ASN A 532 20.81 -3.58 -13.38
C ASN A 532 22.13 -2.84 -13.62
N ARG A 533 22.24 -1.57 -13.17
CA ARG A 533 23.49 -0.81 -13.26
C ARG A 533 24.62 -1.44 -12.47
N GLU A 534 24.36 -1.90 -11.24
CA GLU A 534 25.37 -2.60 -10.43
C GLU A 534 25.76 -3.93 -11.10
N ARG A 535 24.81 -4.68 -11.67
CA ARG A 535 25.10 -5.90 -12.45
C ARG A 535 25.96 -5.65 -13.67
N THR A 536 25.67 -4.61 -14.45
CA THR A 536 26.51 -4.21 -15.59
C THR A 536 27.93 -3.87 -15.16
N ALA A 537 28.10 -3.32 -13.95
CA ALA A 537 29.40 -3.05 -13.36
C ALA A 537 30.09 -4.31 -12.77
N GLY A 538 29.47 -5.49 -12.87
CA GLY A 538 30.00 -6.76 -12.35
C GLY A 538 29.65 -7.06 -10.89
N TRP A 539 28.54 -6.51 -10.38
CA TRP A 539 28.10 -6.68 -8.99
C TRP A 539 26.74 -7.36 -8.89
N ASP A 540 26.66 -8.39 -8.05
CA ASP A 540 25.39 -8.99 -7.66
C ASP A 540 24.81 -8.23 -6.47
N VAL A 541 23.61 -7.68 -6.62
CA VAL A 541 22.88 -7.00 -5.55
C VAL A 541 22.02 -8.02 -4.83
N LEU A 542 22.31 -8.23 -3.55
CA LEU A 542 21.64 -9.24 -2.71
C LEU A 542 20.52 -8.62 -1.86
N ALA A 543 20.69 -7.39 -1.42
CA ALA A 543 19.66 -6.68 -0.66
C ALA A 543 19.82 -5.16 -0.77
N LEU A 544 18.70 -4.45 -0.58
CA LEU A 544 18.62 -2.99 -0.60
C LEU A 544 17.83 -2.50 0.61
N PHE A 545 18.38 -1.52 1.33
CA PHE A 545 17.72 -0.93 2.51
C PHE A 545 17.80 0.58 2.48
N GLN A 546 16.88 1.25 3.16
CA GLN A 546 16.98 2.68 3.34
C GLN A 546 18.06 3.05 4.34
N THR A 547 18.72 4.19 4.10
CA THR A 547 19.66 4.78 5.05
C THR A 547 18.94 5.39 6.26
N VAL A 548 17.73 5.90 6.05
CA VAL A 548 16.87 6.50 7.08
C VAL A 548 15.52 5.80 7.09
N ASP A 549 15.10 5.28 8.24
CA ASP A 549 13.75 4.75 8.46
C ASP A 549 12.96 5.83 9.20
N ASP A 550 11.90 6.34 8.57
CA ASP A 550 10.96 7.29 9.16
C ASP A 550 9.77 6.60 9.84
N GLY A 551 9.86 5.29 10.06
CA GLY A 551 8.85 4.46 10.70
C GLY A 551 7.73 4.01 9.76
N GLY A 552 7.86 4.25 8.44
CA GLY A 552 6.77 4.15 7.48
C GLY A 552 6.11 5.48 7.15
N GLY A 553 6.70 6.61 7.55
CA GLY A 553 6.24 7.96 7.21
C GLY A 553 4.86 8.34 7.76
N LYS A 554 4.40 9.56 7.44
CA LYS A 554 3.07 10.09 7.81
C LYS A 554 1.94 9.60 6.87
N GLY A 555 2.10 8.46 6.21
CA GLY A 555 1.20 8.01 5.14
C GLY A 555 1.51 8.63 3.77
N LYS A 556 0.89 8.09 2.72
CA LYS A 556 1.09 8.49 1.32
C LYS A 556 0.31 9.76 0.94
N PHE A 557 0.10 10.69 1.86
CA PHE A 557 -0.77 11.84 1.58
C PHE A 557 -0.18 12.73 0.48
N GLY A 558 -0.98 13.00 -0.55
CA GLY A 558 -0.59 13.80 -1.71
C GLY A 558 0.55 13.22 -2.55
N SER A 559 0.90 11.93 -2.38
CA SER A 559 2.01 11.28 -3.08
C SER A 559 1.75 9.81 -3.35
N TYR A 560 2.25 9.29 -4.47
CA TYR A 560 2.29 7.85 -4.70
C TYR A 560 3.50 7.16 -4.04
N HIS A 561 4.49 7.93 -3.57
CA HIS A 561 5.68 7.34 -2.95
C HIS A 561 5.31 6.66 -1.64
N SER A 562 5.74 5.40 -1.46
CA SER A 562 5.60 4.67 -0.19
C SER A 562 6.38 5.34 0.92
N GLN A 563 7.58 5.83 0.62
CA GLN A 563 8.44 6.61 1.52
C GLN A 563 9.37 7.51 0.70
N ALA A 564 9.95 8.52 1.36
CA ALA A 564 10.91 9.42 0.74
C ALA A 564 12.31 8.79 0.66
N ILE A 565 12.62 8.15 -0.48
CA ILE A 565 13.92 7.50 -0.68
C ILE A 565 14.92 8.50 -1.24
N THR A 566 15.91 8.89 -0.44
CA THR A 566 17.02 9.75 -0.86
C THR A 566 18.26 8.93 -1.24
N ALA A 567 18.54 7.88 -0.47
CA ALA A 567 19.66 6.96 -0.66
C ALA A 567 19.29 5.55 -0.20
N LEU A 568 19.98 4.55 -0.76
CA LEU A 568 19.86 3.15 -0.37
C LEU A 568 21.23 2.58 0.00
N TRP A 569 21.26 1.73 1.02
CA TRP A 569 22.36 0.81 1.28
C TRP A 569 22.28 -0.37 0.31
N VAL A 570 23.35 -0.59 -0.44
CA VAL A 570 23.48 -1.71 -1.37
C VAL A 570 24.36 -2.78 -0.75
N TYR A 571 23.76 -3.94 -0.47
CA TYR A 571 24.44 -5.16 -0.05
C TYR A 571 24.67 -6.01 -1.29
N GLY A 572 25.91 -6.46 -1.49
CA GLY A 572 26.23 -7.18 -2.71
C GLY A 572 27.58 -7.88 -2.69
N ARG A 573 27.79 -8.64 -3.76
CA ARG A 573 28.99 -9.43 -4.01
C ARG A 573 29.61 -9.02 -5.33
N CYS A 574 30.93 -8.89 -5.36
CA CYS A 574 31.66 -8.62 -6.60
C CYS A 574 31.84 -9.93 -7.38
N ARG A 575 31.46 -9.99 -8.66
CA ARG A 575 31.61 -11.21 -9.47
C ARG A 575 33.07 -11.58 -9.76
N LYS A 576 33.96 -10.59 -9.83
CA LYS A 576 35.38 -10.83 -10.14
C LYS A 576 36.14 -11.45 -8.98
N THR A 577 35.79 -11.06 -7.76
CA THR A 577 36.49 -11.51 -6.55
C THR A 577 35.68 -12.52 -5.76
N GLU A 578 34.39 -12.67 -6.08
CA GLU A 578 33.39 -13.47 -5.35
C GLU A 578 33.23 -13.09 -3.88
N LYS A 579 33.87 -12.01 -3.45
CA LYS A 579 33.82 -11.51 -2.08
C LYS A 579 32.62 -10.61 -1.87
N LEU A 580 32.00 -10.79 -0.72
CA LEU A 580 31.05 -9.84 -0.16
C LEU A 580 31.79 -8.52 0.11
N CYS A 581 31.11 -7.42 -0.16
CA CYS A 581 31.69 -6.09 -0.09
C CYS A 581 30.92 -5.21 0.89
N LYS A 582 31.61 -4.41 1.71
CA LYS A 582 30.96 -3.51 2.67
C LYS A 582 29.76 -2.77 2.03
N PRO A 583 28.61 -2.69 2.73
CA PRO A 583 27.42 -2.04 2.19
C PRO A 583 27.74 -0.62 1.73
N ARG A 584 27.28 -0.25 0.52
CA ARG A 584 27.56 1.07 -0.07
C ARG A 584 26.30 1.92 -0.10
N ALA A 585 26.37 3.14 0.43
CA ALA A 585 25.29 4.10 0.29
C ALA A 585 25.29 4.67 -1.14
N LYS A 586 24.15 4.59 -1.83
CA LYS A 586 23.94 5.12 -3.18
C LYS A 586 22.81 6.13 -3.18
N ASP A 587 23.11 7.35 -3.60
CA ASP A 587 22.11 8.40 -3.77
C ASP A 587 21.21 8.10 -4.97
N ILE A 588 19.89 8.09 -4.74
CA ILE A 588 18.92 7.93 -5.83
C ILE A 588 18.86 9.19 -6.71
N LYS A 589 19.17 10.36 -6.15
CA LYS A 589 19.25 11.61 -6.92
C LYS A 589 20.34 11.58 -8.00
N TRP A 590 21.47 10.92 -7.74
CA TRP A 590 22.57 10.80 -8.69
C TRP A 590 22.23 9.89 -9.88
N MET A 591 21.39 8.87 -9.64
CA MET A 591 20.89 7.99 -10.70
C MET A 591 19.99 8.70 -11.70
N ARG A 592 19.37 9.81 -11.27
CA ARG A 592 18.41 10.62 -12.03
C ARG A 592 19.05 11.71 -12.87
N SER A 593 20.32 12.07 -12.62
CA SER A 593 21.05 13.11 -13.35
C SER A 593 22.00 12.57 -14.43
N SER A 594 22.26 11.26 -14.46
CA SER A 594 23.20 10.62 -15.39
C SER A 594 22.59 10.27 -16.77
N ILE A 595 21.47 10.90 -17.14
CA ILE A 595 20.86 10.75 -18.47
C ILE A 595 21.43 11.83 -19.40
N LEU A 596 22.45 11.45 -20.18
CA LEU A 596 22.76 11.80 -21.59
C LEU A 596 24.24 11.46 -21.87
N PRO A 597 24.62 10.93 -23.06
CA PRO A 597 23.89 10.99 -24.34
C PRO A 597 23.63 9.64 -25.04
N ASP A 598 22.91 9.74 -26.17
CA ASP A 598 22.75 8.76 -27.26
C ASP A 598 21.68 7.66 -27.12
N LEU A 599 20.42 8.04 -27.41
CA LEU A 599 19.61 7.44 -28.48
C LEU A 599 18.29 8.21 -28.67
N CYS A 600 18.15 8.74 -29.89
CA CYS A 600 16.99 9.38 -30.53
C CYS A 600 15.61 9.19 -29.88
N TRP A 601 15.13 10.20 -29.16
CA TRP A 601 13.70 10.49 -29.07
C TRP A 601 13.27 11.21 -30.36
N LYS A 602 12.75 10.49 -31.36
CA LYS A 602 12.01 11.13 -32.46
C LYS A 602 10.61 11.52 -31.97
N PRO A 603 10.15 12.76 -32.19
CA PRO A 603 8.90 13.26 -31.62
C PRO A 603 7.68 12.89 -32.48
N PHE A 604 6.70 12.22 -31.88
CA PHE A 604 5.32 12.20 -32.35
C PHE A 604 4.65 13.53 -32.00
N LEU A 605 4.86 14.54 -32.84
CA LEU A 605 4.10 15.80 -32.85
C LEU A 605 3.83 16.21 -34.31
N VAL A 606 2.97 15.45 -34.99
CA VAL A 606 2.31 15.90 -36.22
C VAL A 606 0.89 15.37 -36.25
N SER A 607 -0.05 16.13 -35.68
CA SER A 607 -1.44 16.26 -36.18
C SER A 607 -2.21 17.11 -35.18
N LEU A 608 -2.20 18.43 -35.38
CA LEU A 608 -3.17 19.46 -34.94
C LEU A 608 -2.49 20.83 -34.90
N ALA A 609 -1.99 21.28 -36.05
CA ALA A 609 -1.63 22.69 -36.24
C ALA A 609 -1.57 23.01 -37.74
N SER A 610 -2.71 22.91 -38.41
CA SER A 610 -2.91 23.52 -39.73
C SER A 610 -4.09 24.49 -39.62
N ARG A 611 -3.78 25.75 -39.31
CA ARG A 611 -4.33 26.93 -40.02
C ARG A 611 -3.77 28.25 -39.43
N SER A 612 -3.13 29.00 -40.33
CA SER A 612 -2.95 30.47 -40.38
C SER A 612 -2.02 31.10 -39.32
N LEU A 613 -0.79 31.48 -39.69
CA LEU A 613 -0.39 32.78 -40.30
C LEU A 613 -0.70 33.93 -39.33
N ILE A 614 0.27 34.68 -38.78
CA ILE A 614 1.14 35.66 -39.47
C ILE A 614 2.43 35.93 -38.64
N VAL A 615 3.50 36.28 -39.37
CA VAL A 615 4.92 36.46 -38.99
C VAL A 615 5.18 37.93 -38.50
N PRO A 616 6.42 38.42 -38.29
CA PRO A 616 7.15 38.55 -37.00
C PRO A 616 7.63 39.98 -36.68
N SER A 617 8.29 40.18 -35.53
CA SER A 617 9.51 41.00 -35.33
C SER A 617 9.75 41.17 -33.83
N LYS A 618 10.94 41.38 -33.27
CA LYS A 618 12.36 41.27 -33.62
C LYS A 618 13.06 41.63 -32.29
N LEU A 619 14.30 41.17 -32.12
CA LEU A 619 15.31 41.66 -31.15
C LEU A 619 14.98 41.38 -29.68
N GLY A 620 15.90 40.98 -28.81
CA GLY A 620 17.35 40.83 -28.85
C GLY A 620 17.74 40.50 -27.40
N ALA A 621 18.43 39.39 -27.21
CA ALA A 621 19.79 39.37 -26.64
C ALA A 621 19.95 39.78 -25.17
N ARG A 622 20.60 38.85 -24.45
CA ARG A 622 21.52 39.02 -23.30
C ARG A 622 20.86 39.23 -21.92
N GLU A 623 21.01 38.32 -20.96
CA GLU A 623 22.20 37.78 -20.26
C GLU A 623 22.32 38.41 -18.86
N ARG A 624 22.58 37.53 -17.88
CA ARG A 624 23.23 37.75 -16.55
C ARG A 624 22.36 38.18 -15.35
N TYR A 625 22.12 37.17 -14.50
CA TYR A 625 22.65 36.99 -13.14
C TYR A 625 23.04 38.21 -12.27
N ILE A 626 22.94 37.94 -10.95
CA ILE A 626 23.50 38.62 -9.76
C ILE A 626 22.40 39.49 -9.05
N PHE A 627 21.92 39.26 -7.83
CA PHE A 627 22.34 38.50 -6.64
C PHE A 627 21.16 37.73 -6.01
#